data_AF-A0A836X696-F1
#
_entry.id   AF-A0A836X696-F1
#
_cell.length_a   1.000
_cell.length_b   1.000
_cell.length_c   1.000
_cell.angle_alpha   90.00
_cell.angle_beta   90.00
_cell.angle_gamma   90.00
#
_symmetry.space_group_name_H-M   'P 1'
#
loop_
_entity.id
_entity.type
_entity.pdbx_description
1 polymer ?
#
loop_
_entity_poly.entity_id
_entity_poly.type
_entity_poly.pdbx_seq_one_letter_code
_entity_poly.pdbx_strand_id
1 'polypeptide(L)'
;MVENGQLQHRQTLLKDLKSLSSNNSDPVQMASSWQALGVENIFIGLMRIIQDLIRLKLRQEQAVLVNLDLKEDLQDLVNSLELVELVRNYDFVLFKYQQSTAPMNYNVLSLFEEIVVNWNKPITAR
;
A
#
# COMPACT_ATOMS: atom_id res chain seq x y z
N MET A 1 -20.90 4.97 13.12
CA MET A 1 -19.72 5.83 13.43
C MET A 1 -18.37 5.19 13.11
N VAL A 2 -18.29 3.88 12.82
CA VAL A 2 -17.02 3.17 12.49
C VAL A 2 -16.56 3.40 11.03
N GLU A 3 -17.48 3.69 10.11
CA GLU A 3 -17.20 3.82 8.68
C GLU A 3 -16.30 5.02 8.33
N ASN A 4 -16.45 6.16 9.02
CA ASN A 4 -15.70 7.39 8.69
C ASN A 4 -14.20 7.29 8.99
N GLY A 5 -13.79 6.59 10.07
CA GLY A 5 -12.38 6.41 10.40
C GLY A 5 -11.67 5.51 9.38
N GLN A 6 -12.34 4.42 8.97
CA GLN A 6 -11.82 3.51 7.95
C GLN A 6 -11.76 4.14 6.56
N LEU A 7 -12.67 5.06 6.22
CA LEU A 7 -12.61 5.85 4.99
C LEU A 7 -11.39 6.78 4.98
N GLN A 8 -11.17 7.54 6.06
CA GLN A 8 -10.04 8.47 6.17
C GLN A 8 -8.69 7.75 6.10
N HIS A 9 -8.54 6.61 6.76
CA HIS A 9 -7.29 5.84 6.72
C HIS A 9 -6.94 5.38 5.30
N ARG A 10 -7.93 4.96 4.51
CA ARG A 10 -7.70 4.51 3.13
C ARG A 10 -7.33 5.67 2.19
N GLN A 11 -7.94 6.83 2.38
CA GLN A 11 -7.56 8.05 1.65
C GLN A 11 -6.12 8.47 1.98
N THR A 12 -5.74 8.44 3.26
CA THR A 12 -4.35 8.72 3.68
C THR A 12 -3.36 7.75 3.02
N LEU A 13 -3.63 6.45 3.09
CA LEU A 13 -2.78 5.44 2.46
C LEU A 13 -2.64 5.66 0.95
N LEU A 14 -3.73 5.95 0.24
CA LEU A 14 -3.68 6.20 -1.19
C LEU A 14 -2.86 7.46 -1.52
N LYS A 15 -3.03 8.53 -0.74
CA LYS A 15 -2.23 9.75 -0.89
C LYS A 15 -0.74 9.46 -0.67
N ASP A 16 -0.41 8.69 0.36
CA ASP A 16 0.97 8.31 0.65
C ASP A 16 1.57 7.48 -0.50
N LEU A 17 0.85 6.50 -1.04
CA LEU A 17 1.29 5.73 -2.20
C LEU A 17 1.49 6.61 -3.45
N LYS A 18 0.64 7.62 -3.67
CA LYS A 18 0.84 8.63 -4.73
C LYS A 18 2.13 9.44 -4.49
N SER A 19 2.38 9.90 -3.25
CA SER A 19 3.60 10.61 -2.88
C SER A 19 4.85 9.75 -3.07
N LEU A 20 4.76 8.45 -2.74
CA LEU A 20 5.84 7.50 -3.00
C LEU A 20 6.12 7.39 -4.48
N SER A 21 5.12 7.20 -5.34
CA SER A 21 5.34 7.11 -6.80
C SER A 21 6.04 8.34 -7.41
N SER A 22 5.98 9.49 -6.72
CA SER A 22 6.65 10.74 -7.13
C SER A 22 8.06 10.92 -6.54
N ASN A 23 8.61 9.92 -5.83
CA ASN A 23 9.89 9.97 -5.09
C ASN A 23 9.99 11.15 -4.10
N ASN A 24 8.86 11.68 -3.64
CA ASN A 24 8.79 12.83 -2.76
C ASN A 24 8.23 12.42 -1.40
N SER A 25 8.98 11.59 -0.67
CA SER A 25 8.55 11.05 0.63
C SER A 25 9.75 10.76 1.52
N ASP A 26 9.60 11.07 2.81
CA ASP A 26 10.51 10.64 3.87
C ASP A 26 10.01 9.29 4.42
N PRO A 27 10.76 8.19 4.22
CA PRO A 27 10.35 6.86 4.67
C PRO A 27 10.13 6.74 6.17
N VAL A 28 10.92 7.46 6.97
CA VAL A 28 10.84 7.40 8.44
C VAL A 28 9.60 8.12 8.91
N GLN A 29 9.33 9.30 8.36
CA GLN A 29 8.14 10.07 8.71
C GLN A 29 6.85 9.34 8.32
N MET A 30 6.82 8.74 7.13
CA MET A 30 5.66 7.99 6.65
C MET A 30 5.42 6.73 7.48
N ALA A 31 6.47 5.95 7.78
CA ALA A 31 6.37 4.76 8.61
C ALA A 31 5.85 5.07 10.04
N SER A 32 6.33 6.17 10.62
CA SER A 32 5.85 6.65 11.93
C SER A 32 4.36 7.04 11.89
N SER A 33 3.95 7.74 10.82
CA SER A 33 2.55 8.11 10.61
C SER A 33 1.65 6.88 10.46
N TRP A 34 2.11 5.85 9.73
CA TRP A 34 1.40 4.59 9.59
C TRP A 34 1.28 3.83 10.92
N GLN A 35 2.34 3.79 11.71
CA GLN A 35 2.30 3.12 13.02
C GLN A 35 1.22 3.70 13.95
N ALA A 36 1.01 5.02 13.92
CA ALA A 36 -0.03 5.69 14.71
C ALA A 36 -1.47 5.30 14.30
N LEU A 37 -1.68 4.84 13.06
CA LEU A 37 -3.00 4.43 12.54
C LEU A 37 -3.36 2.96 12.84
N GLY A 38 -2.41 2.21 13.43
CA GLY A 38 -2.59 0.83 13.83
C GLY A 38 -2.08 -0.17 12.79
N VAL A 39 -1.30 -1.14 13.26
CA VAL A 39 -0.50 -2.05 12.43
C VAL A 39 -1.35 -2.84 11.44
N GLU A 40 -2.39 -3.49 11.94
CA GLU A 40 -3.28 -4.33 11.14
C GLU A 40 -4.05 -3.50 10.10
N ASN A 41 -4.50 -2.29 10.47
CA ASN A 41 -5.22 -1.39 9.56
C ASN A 41 -4.36 -1.02 8.35
N ILE A 42 -3.06 -0.74 8.57
CA ILE A 42 -2.14 -0.37 7.51
C ILE A 42 -1.87 -1.56 6.58
N PHE A 43 -1.53 -2.72 7.14
CA PHE A 43 -1.25 -3.90 6.31
C PHE A 43 -2.46 -4.31 5.46
N ILE A 44 -3.64 -4.41 6.08
CA ILE A 44 -4.87 -4.76 5.36
C ILE A 44 -5.22 -3.67 4.34
N GLY A 45 -5.09 -2.40 4.70
CA GLY A 45 -5.36 -1.26 3.82
C GLY A 45 -4.46 -1.27 2.58
N LEU A 46 -3.15 -1.42 2.77
CA LEU A 46 -2.18 -1.52 1.67
C LEU A 46 -2.49 -2.70 0.76
N MET A 47 -2.69 -3.90 1.32
CA MET A 47 -3.03 -5.10 0.53
C MET A 47 -4.29 -4.89 -0.31
N ARG A 48 -5.35 -4.30 0.26
CA ARG A 48 -6.60 -4.03 -0.47
C ARG A 48 -6.42 -3.00 -1.57
N ILE A 49 -5.70 -1.90 -1.31
CA ILE A 49 -5.43 -0.87 -2.32
C ILE A 49 -4.61 -1.46 -3.47
N ILE A 50 -3.52 -2.18 -3.17
CA ILE A 50 -2.67 -2.79 -4.19
C ILE A 50 -3.46 -3.83 -5.00
N GLN A 51 -4.32 -4.62 -4.35
CA GLN A 51 -5.20 -5.57 -5.04
C GLN A 51 -6.16 -4.88 -6.01
N ASP A 52 -6.76 -3.75 -5.62
CA ASP A 52 -7.63 -2.97 -6.51
C ASP A 52 -6.84 -2.40 -7.69
N LEU A 53 -5.61 -1.90 -7.48
CA LEU A 53 -4.72 -1.44 -8.56
C LEU A 53 -4.38 -2.59 -9.53
N ILE A 54 -4.08 -3.79 -9.03
CA ILE A 54 -3.84 -4.98 -9.86
C ILE A 54 -5.09 -5.31 -10.70
N ARG A 55 -6.28 -5.29 -10.08
CA ARG A 55 -7.54 -5.56 -10.79
C ARG A 55 -7.80 -4.51 -11.88
N LEU A 56 -7.55 -3.23 -11.59
CA LEU A 56 -7.65 -2.15 -12.57
C LEU A 56 -6.67 -2.32 -13.73
N LYS A 57 -5.41 -2.72 -13.47
CA LYS A 57 -4.47 -3.04 -14.56
C LYS A 57 -4.94 -4.18 -15.44
N LEU A 58 -5.54 -5.22 -14.87
CA LEU A 58 -5.94 -6.42 -15.60
C LEU A 58 -7.28 -6.29 -16.33
N ARG A 59 -8.24 -5.56 -15.75
CA ARG A 59 -9.65 -5.54 -16.21
C ARG A 59 -10.22 -4.14 -16.41
N GLN A 60 -9.45 -3.09 -16.15
CA GLN A 60 -9.83 -1.69 -16.34
C GLN A 60 -11.23 -1.40 -15.77
N GLU A 61 -12.16 -0.90 -16.59
CA GLU A 61 -13.51 -0.52 -16.19
C GLU A 61 -14.38 -1.68 -15.65
N GLN A 62 -14.02 -2.93 -15.96
CA GLN A 62 -14.72 -4.14 -15.50
C GLN A 62 -14.17 -4.67 -14.17
N ALA A 63 -13.21 -3.98 -13.56
CA ALA A 63 -12.64 -4.39 -12.28
C ALA A 63 -13.67 -4.25 -11.15
N VAL A 64 -13.86 -5.34 -10.40
CA VAL A 64 -14.64 -5.33 -9.15
C VAL A 64 -13.73 -4.82 -8.03
N LEU A 65 -13.93 -3.59 -7.57
CA LEU A 65 -13.08 -2.96 -6.56
C LEU A 65 -13.65 -3.11 -5.16
N VAL A 66 -12.77 -3.22 -4.17
CA VAL A 66 -13.13 -3.19 -2.74
C VAL A 66 -13.31 -1.73 -2.29
N ASN A 67 -12.48 -0.82 -2.78
CA ASN A 67 -12.48 0.61 -2.43
C ASN A 67 -13.15 1.44 -3.53
N LEU A 68 -14.44 1.20 -3.77
CA LEU A 68 -15.21 1.91 -4.80
C LEU A 68 -15.20 3.43 -4.60
N ASP A 69 -15.13 3.87 -3.35
CA ASP A 69 -15.03 5.28 -2.96
C ASP A 69 -13.75 5.97 -3.46
N LEU A 70 -12.72 5.20 -3.83
CA LEU A 70 -11.43 5.70 -4.30
C LEU A 70 -11.20 5.45 -5.80
N LYS A 71 -12.23 5.04 -6.54
CA LYS A 71 -12.08 4.55 -7.93
C LYS A 71 -11.33 5.52 -8.83
N GLU A 72 -11.68 6.80 -8.82
CA GLU A 72 -11.04 7.82 -9.66
C GLU A 72 -9.56 8.00 -9.28
N ASP A 73 -9.28 8.15 -7.99
CA ASP A 73 -7.92 8.29 -7.49
C ASP A 73 -7.03 7.07 -7.78
N LEU A 74 -7.61 5.87 -7.72
CA LEU A 74 -6.94 4.61 -8.06
C LEU A 74 -6.67 4.51 -9.56
N GLN A 75 -7.59 4.99 -10.40
CA GLN A 75 -7.42 5.00 -11.85
C GLN A 75 -6.28 5.93 -12.29
N ASP A 76 -6.08 7.05 -11.60
CA ASP A 76 -4.94 7.94 -11.86
C ASP A 76 -3.61 7.28 -11.46
N LEU A 77 -3.57 6.69 -10.26
CA LEU A 77 -2.35 6.05 -9.76
C LEU A 77 -1.96 4.80 -10.58
N VAL A 78 -2.94 3.99 -10.98
CA VAL A 78 -2.65 2.76 -11.72
C VAL A 78 -2.02 3.05 -13.09
N ASN A 79 -2.24 4.23 -13.67
CA ASN A 79 -1.67 4.58 -14.97
C ASN A 79 -0.15 4.77 -14.93
N SER A 80 0.43 5.13 -13.78
CA SER A 80 1.87 5.35 -13.61
C SER A 80 2.66 4.13 -13.11
N LEU A 81 1.99 3.01 -12.84
CA LEU A 81 2.59 1.82 -12.24
C LEU A 81 2.58 0.63 -13.20
N GLU A 82 3.63 -0.20 -13.15
CA GLU A 82 3.67 -1.45 -13.90
C GLU A 82 3.02 -2.60 -13.13
N LEU A 83 2.34 -3.51 -13.84
CA LEU A 83 1.65 -4.64 -13.19
C LEU A 83 2.62 -5.53 -12.39
N VAL A 84 3.82 -5.76 -12.93
CA VAL A 84 4.84 -6.58 -12.26
C VAL A 84 5.31 -5.95 -10.94
N GLU A 85 5.40 -4.63 -10.88
CA GLU A 85 5.78 -3.89 -9.66
C GLU A 85 4.66 -3.98 -8.62
N LEU A 86 3.40 -3.85 -9.05
CA LEU A 86 2.22 -3.99 -8.19
C LEU A 86 2.15 -5.38 -7.54
N VAL A 87 2.34 -6.45 -8.32
CA VAL A 87 2.34 -7.83 -7.80
C VAL A 87 3.48 -8.03 -6.80
N ARG A 88 4.70 -7.59 -7.14
CA ARG A 88 5.84 -7.66 -6.22
C ARG A 88 5.59 -6.89 -4.92
N ASN A 89 5.04 -5.69 -5.01
CA ASN A 89 4.75 -4.86 -3.84
C ASN A 89 3.66 -5.50 -2.98
N TYR A 90 2.65 -6.15 -3.57
CA TYR A 90 1.65 -6.93 -2.83
C TYR A 90 2.31 -8.07 -2.04
N ASP A 91 3.13 -8.89 -2.70
CA ASP A 91 3.82 -10.01 -2.07
C ASP A 91 4.75 -9.55 -0.94
N PHE A 92 5.44 -8.43 -1.14
CA PHE A 92 6.30 -7.85 -0.12
C PHE A 92 5.51 -7.38 1.11
N VAL A 93 4.39 -6.67 0.91
CA VAL A 93 3.52 -6.24 2.02
C VAL A 93 2.95 -7.45 2.76
N LEU A 94 2.50 -8.48 2.04
CA LEU A 94 1.99 -9.72 2.64
C LEU A 94 3.06 -10.41 3.49
N PHE A 95 4.29 -10.51 2.99
CA PHE A 95 5.41 -11.07 3.75
C PHE A 95 5.69 -10.26 5.02
N LYS A 96 5.68 -8.93 4.95
CA LYS A 96 5.87 -8.05 6.11
C LYS A 96 4.73 -8.17 7.14
N TYR A 97 3.51 -8.40 6.69
CA TYR A 97 2.37 -8.69 7.57
C TYR A 97 2.54 -10.03 8.31
N GLN A 98 3.06 -11.07 7.63
CA GLN A 98 3.37 -12.33 8.28
C GLN A 98 4.48 -12.17 9.33
N GLN A 99 5.49 -11.32 9.06
CA GLN A 99 6.51 -11.00 10.06
C GLN A 99 5.93 -10.26 11.27
N SER A 100 5.02 -9.30 11.07
CA SER A 100 4.42 -8.54 12.18
C SER A 100 3.48 -9.37 13.07
N THR A 101 2.96 -10.48 12.55
CA THR A 101 2.07 -11.41 13.28
C THR A 101 2.80 -12.64 13.82
N ALA A 102 4.07 -12.83 13.47
CA ALA A 102 4.88 -13.94 13.97
C ALA A 102 5.17 -13.80 15.47
N PRO A 103 5.44 -14.91 16.20
CA PRO A 103 5.84 -14.87 17.61
C PRO A 103 7.17 -14.16 17.89
N MET A 104 7.92 -13.82 16.83
CA MET A 104 9.17 -13.08 16.90
C MET A 104 8.85 -11.58 17.03
N ASN A 105 9.48 -10.89 17.99
CA ASN A 105 9.26 -9.46 18.23
C ASN A 105 9.93 -8.57 17.17
N TYR A 106 9.41 -8.59 15.94
CA TYR A 106 9.83 -7.67 14.89
C TYR A 106 9.45 -6.23 15.25
N ASN A 107 10.34 -5.28 14.96
CA ASN A 107 10.03 -3.87 15.10
C ASN A 107 9.11 -3.43 13.96
N VAL A 108 7.86 -3.12 14.28
CA VAL A 108 6.83 -2.69 13.33
C VAL A 108 7.25 -1.44 12.54
N LEU A 109 7.90 -0.48 13.18
CA LEU A 109 8.34 0.74 12.50
C LEU A 109 9.31 0.40 11.36
N SER A 110 10.27 -0.48 11.63
CA SER A 110 11.24 -0.96 10.63
C SER A 110 10.55 -1.72 9.48
N LEU A 111 9.51 -2.52 9.78
CA LEU A 111 8.73 -3.20 8.73
C LEU A 111 8.05 -2.20 7.79
N PHE A 112 7.50 -1.10 8.33
CA PHE A 112 6.90 -0.04 7.51
C PHE A 112 7.93 0.75 6.71
N GLU A 113 9.06 1.11 7.31
CA GLU A 113 10.17 1.75 6.58
C GLU A 113 10.62 0.91 5.39
N GLU A 114 10.76 -0.41 5.59
CA GLU A 114 11.11 -1.34 4.53
C GLU A 114 10.09 -1.35 3.38
N ILE A 115 8.79 -1.28 3.68
CA ILE A 115 7.73 -1.19 2.66
C ILE A 115 7.85 0.09 1.86
N VAL A 116 8.00 1.22 2.57
CA VAL A 116 8.13 2.53 1.94
C VAL A 116 9.35 2.58 1.02
N VAL A 117 10.49 2.07 1.50
CA VAL A 117 11.73 1.99 0.72
C VAL A 117 11.62 1.01 -0.45
N ASN A 118 10.84 -0.07 -0.32
CA ASN A 118 10.70 -1.07 -1.38
C ASN A 118 9.78 -0.62 -2.52
N TRP A 119 8.82 0.28 -2.26
CA TRP A 119 7.76 0.65 -3.20
C TRP A 119 8.28 1.05 -4.60
N ASN A 120 9.33 1.89 -4.67
CA ASN A 120 9.92 2.37 -5.93
C ASN A 120 11.22 1.66 -6.33
N LYS A 121 11.61 0.57 -5.66
CA LYS A 121 12.84 -0.12 -6.05
C LYS A 121 12.67 -0.64 -7.47
N PRO A 122 13.56 -0.31 -8.42
CA PRO A 122 13.47 -0.87 -9.76
C PRO A 122 13.63 -2.39 -9.69
N ILE A 123 12.96 -3.09 -10.59
CA ILE A 123 13.17 -4.53 -10.75
C ILE A 123 14.59 -4.71 -11.31
N THR A 124 15.51 -5.11 -10.45
CA THR A 124 16.85 -5.53 -10.88
C THR A 124 16.73 -6.97 -11.35
N ALA A 125 16.70 -7.17 -12.67
CA ALA A 125 16.88 -8.49 -13.25
C ALA A 125 18.25 -9.03 -12.80
N ARG A 126 18.25 -10.19 -12.15
CA ARG A 126 19.45 -10.99 -11.90
C ARG A 126 19.63 -12.00 -13.01
#